data_AF-A0A1V6UYG1-F1
#
_entry.id   AF-A0A1V6UYG1-F1
#
_cell.length_a   1.000
_cell.length_b   1.000
_cell.length_c   1.000
_cell.angle_alpha   90.00
_cell.angle_beta   90.00
_cell.angle_gamma   90.00
#
_symmetry.space_group_name_H-M   'P 1'
#
loop_
_entity.id
_entity.type
_entity.pdbx_description
1 polymer ?
#
loop_
_entity_poly.entity_id
_entity_poly.type
_entity_poly.pdbx_seq_one_letter_code
_entity_poly.pdbx_strand_id
1 'polypeptide(L)'
;MPPAPIYEDPSHASVSALLFEEAGGNKEMENNVTEDAIKARSIETLASNLALRESHADDEEKWARANASFYLRSTVGPEACSLVCHISNVREAYLELKKVCWSPSHHAIFRRFKKLDNPRYKKGDPQTFVLRFQKILQDYTAFIGKMILLQELCRFRRAVIGSPRCRVFIPSLRVNEEDPDLMDQVYRDFVTAVRLFQTLPKSR
;
A
#
# COMPACT_ATOMS: atom_id res chain seq x y z
N MET A 1 17.64 8.07 -10.31
CA MET A 1 17.96 6.67 -10.06
C MET A 1 19.04 6.28 -11.05
N PRO A 2 20.09 5.53 -10.67
CA PRO A 2 21.06 5.02 -11.61
C PRO A 2 20.37 4.18 -12.71
N PRO A 3 20.83 4.26 -13.97
CA PRO A 3 20.30 3.40 -15.03
C PRO A 3 20.72 1.94 -14.78
N ALA A 4 19.83 1.01 -15.08
CA ALA A 4 20.13 -0.41 -14.95
C ALA A 4 21.36 -0.79 -15.80
N PRO A 5 22.29 -1.61 -15.28
CA PRO A 5 23.45 -2.06 -16.05
C PRO A 5 23.00 -2.97 -17.18
N ILE A 6 23.73 -2.92 -18.29
CA ILE A 6 23.60 -3.91 -19.35
C ILE A 6 24.53 -5.07 -19.00
N TYR A 7 23.96 -6.27 -18.89
CA TYR A 7 24.72 -7.49 -18.64
C TYR A 7 24.98 -8.22 -19.95
N GLU A 8 26.19 -8.74 -20.10
CA GLU A 8 26.52 -9.66 -21.19
C GLU A 8 25.91 -11.04 -20.91
N ASP A 9 25.52 -11.78 -21.94
CA ASP A 9 25.00 -13.13 -21.78
C ASP A 9 26.15 -14.14 -21.64
N PRO A 10 26.31 -14.80 -20.47
CA PRO A 10 27.37 -15.76 -20.24
C PRO A 10 27.10 -17.13 -20.89
N SER A 11 25.98 -17.31 -21.59
CA SER A 11 25.65 -18.57 -22.23
C SER A 11 26.72 -18.99 -23.23
N HIS A 12 26.96 -20.30 -23.30
CA HIS A 12 27.98 -20.88 -24.20
C HIS A 12 27.79 -20.45 -25.65
N ALA A 13 26.54 -20.44 -26.13
CA ALA A 13 26.19 -20.03 -27.48
C ALA A 13 26.52 -18.54 -27.74
N SER A 14 26.19 -17.65 -26.80
CA SER A 14 26.45 -16.22 -26.93
C SER A 14 27.94 -15.92 -26.86
N VAL A 15 28.67 -16.52 -25.91
CA VAL A 15 30.12 -16.35 -25.79
C VAL A 15 30.87 -16.92 -26.99
N SER A 16 30.44 -18.08 -27.50
CA SER A 16 31.01 -18.68 -28.71
C SER A 16 30.81 -17.79 -29.93
N ALA A 17 29.59 -17.28 -30.14
CA ALA A 17 29.30 -16.36 -31.23
C ALA A 17 30.16 -15.09 -31.15
N LEU A 18 30.34 -14.55 -29.94
CA LEU A 18 31.13 -13.35 -29.69
C LEU A 18 32.63 -13.58 -29.97
N LEU A 19 33.19 -14.72 -29.56
CA LEU A 19 34.58 -15.09 -29.87
C LEU A 19 34.81 -15.31 -31.38
N PHE A 20 33.85 -15.90 -32.09
CA PHE A 20 33.92 -16.03 -33.55
C PHE A 20 33.77 -14.68 -34.26
N GLU A 21 32.94 -13.78 -33.74
CA GLU A 21 32.84 -12.40 -34.23
C GLU A 21 34.15 -11.64 -34.02
N GLU A 22 34.77 -11.74 -32.84
CA GLU A 22 36.08 -11.16 -32.53
C GLU A 22 37.21 -11.72 -33.43
N ALA A 23 37.12 -12.99 -33.84
CA ALA A 23 38.09 -13.61 -34.73
C ALA A 23 38.01 -13.08 -36.19
N GLY A 24 36.88 -12.51 -36.61
CA GLY A 24 36.77 -11.77 -37.87
C GLY A 24 37.17 -12.54 -39.14
N GLY A 25 36.99 -13.87 -39.16
CA GLY A 25 37.41 -14.73 -40.29
C GLY A 25 38.89 -15.12 -40.29
N ASN A 26 39.65 -14.77 -39.25
CA ASN A 26 41.03 -15.22 -39.09
C ASN A 26 41.08 -16.67 -38.61
N LYS A 27 41.39 -17.59 -39.52
CA LYS A 27 41.46 -19.05 -39.25
C LYS A 27 42.34 -19.43 -38.06
N GLU A 28 43.41 -18.69 -37.80
CA GLU A 28 44.30 -18.99 -36.67
C GLU A 28 43.65 -18.63 -35.33
N MET A 29 42.90 -17.53 -35.28
CA MET A 29 42.13 -17.13 -34.10
C MET A 29 40.86 -17.98 -33.92
N GLU A 30 40.20 -18.35 -35.02
CA GLU A 30 39.05 -19.28 -34.98
C GLU A 30 39.45 -20.65 -34.44
N ASN A 31 40.62 -21.18 -34.81
CA ASN A 31 41.15 -22.43 -34.26
C ASN A 31 41.40 -22.36 -32.74
N ASN A 32 41.59 -21.15 -32.20
CA ASN A 32 41.76 -20.92 -30.77
C ASN A 32 40.42 -20.81 -30.01
N VAL A 33 39.27 -20.73 -30.70
CA VAL A 33 37.93 -20.78 -30.10
C VAL A 33 37.62 -22.22 -29.72
N THR A 34 38.30 -22.68 -28.67
CA THR A 34 38.14 -24.00 -28.09
C THR A 34 37.08 -23.99 -26.99
N GLU A 35 36.61 -25.17 -26.61
CA GLU A 35 35.67 -25.33 -25.49
C GLU A 35 36.21 -24.72 -24.19
N ASP A 36 37.53 -24.83 -23.95
CA ASP A 36 38.17 -24.24 -22.77
C ASP A 36 38.24 -22.71 -22.85
N ALA A 37 38.46 -22.15 -24.04
CA ALA A 37 38.41 -20.71 -24.27
C ALA A 37 36.99 -20.15 -24.05
N ILE A 38 35.96 -20.84 -24.55
CA ILE A 38 34.55 -20.46 -24.33
C ILE A 38 34.20 -20.51 -22.84
N LYS A 39 34.62 -21.56 -22.12
CA LYS A 39 34.40 -21.66 -20.67
C LYS A 39 35.12 -20.56 -19.89
N ALA A 40 36.40 -20.30 -20.20
CA ALA A 40 37.16 -19.24 -19.56
C ALA A 40 36.48 -17.88 -19.76
N ARG A 41 36.07 -17.57 -20.99
CA ARG A 41 35.37 -16.33 -21.32
C ARG A 41 34.00 -16.23 -20.64
N SER A 42 33.23 -17.32 -20.58
CA SER A 42 31.96 -17.36 -19.84
C SER A 42 32.14 -17.06 -18.34
N ILE A 43 33.21 -17.59 -17.72
CA ILE A 43 33.57 -17.28 -16.33
C ILE A 43 33.94 -15.79 -16.18
N GLU A 44 34.72 -15.23 -17.09
CA GLU A 44 35.07 -13.80 -17.10
C GLU A 44 33.83 -12.90 -17.24
N THR A 45 32.91 -13.25 -18.14
CA THR A 45 31.64 -12.54 -18.33
C THR A 45 30.78 -12.60 -17.07
N LEU A 46 30.69 -13.77 -16.42
CA LEU A 46 29.99 -13.90 -15.13
C LEU A 46 30.61 -13.03 -14.03
N ALA A 47 31.94 -13.03 -13.93
CA ALA A 47 32.66 -12.23 -12.94
C ALA A 47 32.47 -10.72 -13.18
N SER A 48 32.57 -10.29 -14.45
CA SER A 48 32.34 -8.90 -14.86
C SER A 48 30.90 -8.45 -14.58
N ASN A 49 29.91 -9.29 -14.92
CA ASN A 49 28.51 -9.03 -14.59
C ASN A 49 28.25 -8.94 -13.08
N LEU A 50 28.93 -9.76 -12.27
CA LEU A 50 28.81 -9.71 -10.82
C LEU A 50 29.40 -8.42 -10.25
N ALA A 51 30.59 -8.01 -10.70
CA ALA A 51 31.19 -6.73 -10.31
C ALA A 51 30.32 -5.52 -10.71
N LEU A 52 29.70 -5.56 -11.90
CA LEU A 52 28.74 -4.54 -12.34
C LEU A 52 27.51 -4.46 -11.43
N ARG A 53 27.01 -5.62 -10.94
CA ARG A 53 25.89 -5.65 -9.98
C ARG A 53 26.27 -5.03 -8.65
N GLU A 54 27.44 -5.36 -8.13
CA GLU A 54 27.93 -4.80 -6.86
C GLU A 54 28.11 -3.28 -6.97
N SER A 55 28.79 -2.80 -8.03
CA SER A 55 28.95 -1.37 -8.26
C SER A 55 27.62 -0.63 -8.42
N HIS A 56 26.67 -1.23 -9.15
CA HIS A 56 25.35 -0.63 -9.31
C HIS A 56 24.57 -0.56 -8.00
N ALA A 57 24.64 -1.62 -7.17
CA ALA A 57 24.00 -1.63 -5.85
C ALA A 57 24.57 -0.52 -4.95
N ASP A 58 25.88 -0.31 -4.97
CA ASP A 58 26.53 0.79 -4.24
C ASP A 58 26.03 2.17 -4.72
N ASP A 59 25.89 2.34 -6.03
CA ASP A 59 25.41 3.59 -6.62
C ASP A 59 23.91 3.82 -6.35
N GLU A 60 23.10 2.76 -6.33
CA GLU A 60 21.71 2.83 -5.88
C GLU A 60 21.63 3.24 -4.41
N GLU A 61 22.46 2.67 -3.53
CA GLU A 61 22.48 3.01 -2.12
C GLU A 61 22.93 4.47 -1.90
N LYS A 62 23.97 4.93 -2.61
CA LYS A 62 24.39 6.34 -2.59
C LYS A 62 23.29 7.27 -3.09
N TRP A 63 22.64 6.91 -4.21
CA TRP A 63 21.55 7.67 -4.77
C TRP A 63 20.36 7.73 -3.81
N ALA A 64 19.98 6.60 -3.21
CA ALA A 64 18.90 6.53 -2.22
C ALA A 64 19.22 7.39 -1.00
N ARG A 65 20.45 7.35 -0.47
CA ARG A 65 20.90 8.20 0.65
C ARG A 65 20.82 9.69 0.30
N ALA A 66 21.29 10.08 -0.89
CA ALA A 66 21.24 11.46 -1.34
C ALA A 66 19.80 11.97 -1.53
N ASN A 67 18.89 11.09 -1.95
CA ASN A 67 17.50 11.43 -2.23
C ASN A 67 16.53 11.11 -1.09
N ALA A 68 17.02 10.57 0.04
CA ALA A 68 16.15 10.12 1.12
C ALA A 68 15.28 11.24 1.72
N SER A 69 15.74 12.49 1.68
CA SER A 69 14.95 13.66 2.11
C SER A 69 13.78 13.94 1.15
N PHE A 70 14.04 13.86 -0.16
CA PHE A 70 13.00 13.97 -1.18
C PHE A 70 11.96 12.85 -1.01
N TYR A 71 12.41 11.61 -0.82
CA TYR A 71 11.51 10.49 -0.59
C TYR A 71 10.65 10.65 0.65
N LEU A 72 11.24 11.01 1.79
CA LEU A 72 10.50 11.27 3.02
C LEU A 72 9.38 12.30 2.76
N ARG A 73 9.71 13.42 2.11
CA ARG A 73 8.75 14.50 1.79
C ARG A 73 7.67 14.07 0.80
N SER A 74 7.98 13.20 -0.15
CA SER A 74 7.01 12.68 -1.13
C SER A 74 5.97 11.74 -0.51
N THR A 75 6.28 11.12 0.64
CA THR A 75 5.40 10.15 1.31
C THR A 75 4.47 10.75 2.35
N VAL A 76 4.66 12.03 2.70
CA VAL A 76 3.88 12.72 3.72
C VAL A 76 2.89 13.70 3.09
N GLY A 77 1.80 13.99 3.80
CA GLY A 77 0.82 14.99 3.35
C GLY A 77 1.41 16.40 3.25
N PRO A 78 0.75 17.34 2.57
CA PRO A 78 1.26 18.70 2.32
C PRO A 78 1.68 19.44 3.59
N GLU A 79 0.91 19.32 4.67
CA GLU A 79 1.17 19.98 5.96
C GLU A 79 2.43 19.41 6.62
N ALA A 80 2.57 18.08 6.64
CA ALA A 80 3.74 17.38 7.15
C ALA A 80 4.99 17.65 6.30
N CYS A 81 4.82 17.75 4.98
CA CYS A 81 5.90 18.14 4.06
C CYS A 81 6.39 19.56 4.37
N SER A 82 5.46 20.52 4.52
CA SER A 82 5.79 21.90 4.86
C SER A 82 6.52 22.04 6.20
N LEU A 83 6.24 21.17 7.17
CA LEU A 83 6.92 21.14 8.46
C LEU A 83 8.41 20.78 8.35
N VAL A 84 8.80 19.96 7.35
CA VAL A 84 10.18 19.45 7.23
C VAL A 84 10.87 19.82 5.93
N CYS A 85 10.25 20.66 5.10
CA CYS A 85 10.79 21.08 3.79
C CYS A 85 12.12 21.84 3.90
N HIS A 86 12.40 22.44 5.05
CA HIS A 86 13.64 23.17 5.33
C HIS A 86 14.72 22.28 5.95
N ILE A 87 14.41 21.03 6.32
CA ILE A 87 15.35 20.12 7.01
C ILE A 87 16.01 19.19 5.99
N SER A 88 17.30 19.41 5.72
CA SER A 88 18.07 18.60 4.76
C SER A 88 18.40 17.21 5.29
N ASN A 89 18.66 17.10 6.60
CA ASN A 89 18.98 15.82 7.24
C ASN A 89 17.71 14.98 7.43
N VAL A 90 17.67 13.81 6.80
CA VAL A 90 16.50 12.91 6.82
C VAL A 90 16.16 12.42 8.23
N ARG A 91 17.16 12.16 9.07
CA ARG A 91 16.96 11.72 10.44
C ARG A 91 16.34 12.82 11.29
N GLU A 92 16.78 14.06 11.12
CA GLU A 92 16.20 15.21 11.81
C GLU A 92 14.77 15.48 11.34
N ALA A 93 14.53 15.43 10.02
CA ALA A 93 13.20 15.56 9.45
C ALA A 93 12.25 14.47 9.98
N TYR A 94 12.71 13.23 10.05
CA TYR A 94 11.97 12.14 10.66
C TYR A 94 11.67 12.39 12.14
N LEU A 95 12.64 12.86 12.92
CA LEU A 95 12.43 13.14 14.34
C LEU A 95 11.45 14.29 14.58
N GLU A 96 11.46 15.32 13.74
CA GLU A 96 10.47 16.40 13.80
C GLU A 96 9.06 15.93 13.41
N LEU A 97 8.93 15.18 12.30
CA LEU A 97 7.67 14.52 11.96
C LEU A 97 7.19 13.62 13.10
N LYS A 98 8.10 12.90 13.76
CA LYS A 98 7.74 12.05 14.89
C LYS A 98 7.22 12.87 16.06
N LYS A 99 7.84 14.00 16.41
CA LYS A 99 7.34 14.84 17.51
C LYS A 99 5.92 15.35 17.23
N VAL A 100 5.68 15.83 16.02
CA VAL A 100 4.40 16.46 15.64
C VAL A 100 3.34 15.42 15.35
N CYS A 101 3.61 14.47 14.46
CA CYS A 101 2.64 13.48 13.97
C CYS A 101 2.53 12.24 14.85
N TRP A 102 3.51 11.96 15.73
CA TRP A 102 3.61 10.74 16.52
C TRP A 102 3.39 10.97 18.02
N SER A 103 2.65 12.02 18.39
CA SER A 103 2.27 12.25 19.78
C SER A 103 1.42 11.07 20.33
N PRO A 104 1.42 10.83 21.65
CA PRO A 104 0.52 9.85 22.27
C PRO A 104 -0.96 10.09 21.94
N SER A 105 -1.37 11.35 21.74
CA SER A 105 -2.71 11.69 21.30
C SER A 105 -3.00 11.24 19.87
N HIS A 106 -2.09 11.43 18.90
CA HIS A 106 -2.26 10.93 17.54
C HIS A 106 -2.36 9.40 17.47
N HIS A 107 -1.59 8.68 18.27
CA HIS A 107 -1.75 7.21 18.40
C HIS A 107 -3.12 6.85 18.91
N ALA A 108 -3.57 7.53 19.96
CA ALA A 108 -4.85 7.28 20.58
C ALA A 108 -6.02 7.58 19.62
N ILE A 109 -5.89 8.61 18.77
CA ILE A 109 -6.81 8.95 17.68
C ILE A 109 -6.80 7.84 16.63
N PHE A 110 -5.62 7.49 16.10
CA PHE A 110 -5.48 6.48 15.07
C PHE A 110 -6.00 5.11 15.53
N ARG A 111 -5.74 4.72 16.78
CA ARG A 111 -6.25 3.46 17.35
C ARG A 111 -7.78 3.44 17.38
N ARG A 112 -8.42 4.55 17.74
CA ARG A 112 -9.89 4.69 17.74
C ARG A 112 -10.44 4.72 16.31
N PHE A 113 -9.79 5.45 15.40
CA PHE A 113 -10.13 5.45 13.99
C PHE A 113 -10.10 4.03 13.39
N LYS A 114 -9.04 3.26 13.67
CA LYS A 114 -8.94 1.86 13.25
C LYS A 114 -10.05 1.00 13.85
N LYS A 115 -10.39 1.20 15.13
CA LYS A 115 -11.54 0.52 15.75
C LYS A 115 -12.86 0.88 15.06
N LEU A 116 -13.05 2.13 14.63
CA LEU A 116 -14.22 2.61 13.90
C LEU A 116 -14.30 2.09 12.45
N ASP A 117 -13.15 1.91 11.77
CA ASP A 117 -13.13 1.41 10.38
C ASP A 117 -13.22 -0.12 10.28
N ASN A 118 -12.92 -0.85 11.36
CA ASN A 118 -12.91 -2.31 11.42
C ASN A 118 -14.28 -3.03 11.53
N PRO A 119 -15.39 -2.44 12.04
CA PRO A 119 -16.64 -3.17 12.19
C PRO A 119 -17.15 -3.65 10.83
N ARG A 120 -17.50 -4.93 10.75
CA ARG A 120 -18.13 -5.53 9.58
C ARG A 120 -19.33 -6.34 10.02
N TYR A 121 -20.51 -6.02 9.48
CA TYR A 121 -21.68 -6.87 9.62
C TYR A 121 -21.52 -8.05 8.66
N LYS A 122 -21.54 -9.27 9.19
CA LYS A 122 -21.48 -10.51 8.39
C LYS A 122 -22.79 -11.30 8.53
N LYS A 123 -23.12 -11.67 9.77
CA LYS A 123 -24.30 -12.45 10.17
C LYS A 123 -24.66 -12.12 11.62
N GLY A 124 -25.84 -12.57 12.06
CA GLY A 124 -26.33 -12.41 13.44
C GLY A 124 -27.40 -11.34 13.58
N ASP A 125 -27.71 -10.97 14.82
CA ASP A 125 -28.73 -9.96 15.13
C ASP A 125 -28.27 -8.56 14.68
N PRO A 126 -29.01 -7.89 13.78
CA PRO A 126 -28.66 -6.56 13.32
C PRO A 126 -28.75 -5.50 14.43
N GLN A 127 -29.62 -5.67 15.43
CA GLN A 127 -29.73 -4.71 16.54
C GLN A 127 -28.46 -4.69 17.38
N THR A 128 -27.96 -5.87 17.75
CA THR A 128 -26.68 -6.03 18.47
C THR A 128 -25.52 -5.44 17.68
N PHE A 129 -25.53 -5.55 16.35
CA PHE A 129 -24.53 -4.91 15.50
C PHE A 129 -24.59 -3.38 15.56
N VAL A 130 -25.78 -2.79 15.43
CA VAL A 130 -25.99 -1.34 15.53
C VAL A 130 -25.51 -0.81 16.88
N LEU A 131 -25.92 -1.44 17.99
CA LEU A 131 -25.48 -1.04 19.34
C LEU A 131 -23.95 -1.07 19.48
N ARG A 132 -23.30 -2.10 18.94
CA ARG A 132 -21.83 -2.20 18.94
C ARG A 132 -21.19 -1.10 18.08
N PHE A 133 -21.76 -0.80 16.91
CA PHE A 133 -21.27 0.26 16.04
C PHE A 133 -21.40 1.63 16.71
N GLN A 134 -22.57 1.94 17.27
CA GLN A 134 -22.83 3.16 18.03
C GLN A 134 -21.89 3.32 19.22
N LYS A 135 -21.62 2.25 19.96
CA LYS A 135 -20.64 2.27 21.07
C LYS A 135 -19.23 2.65 20.57
N ILE A 136 -18.78 2.08 19.46
CA ILE A 136 -17.47 2.40 18.87
C ILE A 136 -17.43 3.85 18.38
N LEU A 137 -18.52 4.34 17.80
CA LEU A 137 -18.66 5.72 17.38
C LEU A 137 -18.61 6.67 18.59
N GLN A 138 -19.34 6.36 19.66
CA GLN A 138 -19.34 7.14 20.90
C GLN A 138 -17.93 7.23 21.50
N ASP A 139 -17.20 6.10 21.55
CA ASP A 139 -15.80 6.07 22.01
C ASP A 139 -14.87 6.94 21.14
N TYR A 140 -15.17 7.05 19.84
CA TYR A 140 -14.44 7.89 18.89
C TYR A 140 -14.78 9.37 19.10
N THR A 141 -16.07 9.72 19.14
CA THR A 141 -16.54 11.11 19.23
C THR A 141 -16.27 11.73 20.59
N ALA A 142 -16.26 10.94 21.67
CA ALA A 142 -15.86 11.40 22.99
C ALA A 142 -14.39 11.88 23.04
N PHE A 143 -13.54 11.38 22.14
CA PHE A 143 -12.12 11.75 22.09
C PHE A 143 -11.82 12.81 21.02
N ILE A 144 -12.44 12.71 19.84
CA ILE A 144 -12.09 13.52 18.65
C ILE A 144 -13.09 14.67 18.43
N GLY A 145 -14.26 14.61 19.07
CA GLY A 145 -15.36 15.53 18.82
C GLY A 145 -16.44 14.91 17.93
N LYS A 146 -17.52 15.66 17.74
CA LYS A 146 -18.71 15.21 17.00
C LYS A 146 -18.35 14.93 15.53
N MET A 147 -18.73 13.75 15.04
CA MET A 147 -18.63 13.39 13.62
C MET A 147 -19.79 14.01 12.84
N ILE A 148 -19.53 14.46 11.61
CA ILE A 148 -20.57 14.94 10.70
C ILE A 148 -21.42 13.73 10.25
N LEU A 149 -22.75 13.90 10.17
CA LEU A 149 -23.69 12.81 9.83
C LEU A 149 -23.31 12.06 8.55
N LEU A 150 -22.86 12.76 7.52
CA LEU A 150 -22.44 12.13 6.26
C LEU A 150 -21.21 11.22 6.44
N GLN A 151 -20.27 11.59 7.32
CA GLN A 151 -19.12 10.75 7.62
C GLN A 151 -19.55 9.48 8.37
N GLU A 152 -20.45 9.61 9.34
CA GLU A 152 -21.03 8.48 10.07
C GLU A 152 -21.75 7.50 9.12
N LEU A 153 -22.59 8.04 8.23
CA LEU A 153 -23.28 7.27 7.19
C LEU A 153 -22.30 6.51 6.29
N CYS A 154 -21.24 7.18 5.83
CA CYS A 154 -20.20 6.55 5.01
C CYS A 154 -19.52 5.39 5.74
N ARG A 155 -19.20 5.57 7.02
CA ARG A 155 -18.59 4.52 7.86
C ARG A 155 -19.56 3.35 8.07
N PHE A 156 -20.83 3.64 8.34
CA PHE A 156 -21.85 2.61 8.51
C PHE A 156 -22.08 1.81 7.23
N ARG A 157 -22.21 2.47 6.07
CA ARG A 157 -22.31 1.82 4.75
C ARG A 157 -21.14 0.87 4.51
N ARG A 158 -19.90 1.34 4.74
CA ARG A 158 -18.68 0.52 4.64
C ARG A 158 -18.71 -0.67 5.61
N ALA A 159 -19.30 -0.52 6.79
CA ALA A 159 -19.43 -1.59 7.76
C ALA A 159 -20.43 -2.68 7.33
N VAL A 160 -21.41 -2.36 6.51
CA VAL A 160 -22.48 -3.31 6.12
C VAL A 160 -22.42 -3.80 4.67
N ILE A 161 -21.68 -3.13 3.77
CA ILE A 161 -21.62 -3.43 2.32
C ILE A 161 -21.14 -4.85 1.99
N GLY A 162 -20.30 -5.44 2.84
CA GLY A 162 -19.78 -6.79 2.63
C GLY A 162 -20.80 -7.91 2.90
N SER A 163 -21.98 -7.60 3.46
CA SER A 163 -23.00 -8.62 3.73
C SER A 163 -23.98 -8.74 2.57
N PRO A 164 -24.21 -9.95 2.03
CA PRO A 164 -25.26 -10.19 1.03
C PRO A 164 -26.65 -9.77 1.50
N ARG A 165 -26.90 -9.80 2.83
CA ARG A 165 -28.16 -9.41 3.47
C ARG A 165 -28.43 -7.91 3.39
N CYS A 166 -27.40 -7.11 3.09
CA CYS A 166 -27.48 -5.66 3.00
C CYS A 166 -27.57 -5.17 1.53
N ARG A 167 -27.61 -6.10 0.56
CA ARG A 167 -27.67 -5.76 -0.88
C ARG A 167 -28.89 -4.94 -1.25
N VAL A 168 -30.01 -5.15 -0.57
CA VAL A 168 -31.27 -4.41 -0.79
C VAL A 168 -31.31 -3.11 0.03
N PHE A 169 -30.69 -3.11 1.21
CA PHE A 169 -30.69 -1.96 2.11
C PHE A 169 -29.89 -0.77 1.57
N ILE A 170 -28.67 -0.98 1.08
CA ILE A 170 -27.82 0.15 0.65
C ILE A 170 -28.45 0.96 -0.50
N PRO A 171 -29.00 0.32 -1.55
CA PRO A 171 -29.68 1.05 -2.63
C PRO A 171 -31.00 1.71 -2.21
N SER A 172 -31.65 1.24 -1.13
CA SER A 172 -32.93 1.78 -0.67
C SER A 172 -32.79 2.99 0.26
N LEU A 173 -31.57 3.36 0.66
CA LEU A 173 -31.32 4.48 1.56
C LEU A 173 -31.67 5.80 0.87
N ARG A 174 -32.69 6.49 1.40
CA ARG A 174 -32.97 7.89 1.07
C ARG A 174 -32.21 8.77 2.07
N VAL A 175 -31.25 9.55 1.57
CA VAL A 175 -30.41 10.40 2.40
C VAL A 175 -30.93 11.83 2.30
N ASN A 176 -31.44 12.37 3.41
CA ASN A 176 -31.68 13.79 3.57
C ASN A 176 -30.62 14.34 4.54
N GLU A 177 -29.68 15.13 4.02
CA GLU A 177 -28.56 15.64 4.84
C GLU A 177 -29.00 16.73 5.84
N GLU A 178 -30.17 17.34 5.61
CA GLU A 178 -30.75 18.35 6.50
C GLU A 178 -31.52 17.74 7.67
N ASP A 179 -31.75 16.42 7.66
CA ASP A 179 -32.46 15.72 8.73
C ASP A 179 -31.53 15.47 9.93
N PRO A 180 -31.77 16.07 11.11
CA PRO A 180 -30.95 15.85 12.30
C PRO A 180 -31.02 14.40 12.80
N ASP A 181 -32.09 13.66 12.48
CA ASP A 181 -32.34 12.29 12.92
C ASP A 181 -31.99 11.24 11.85
N LEU A 182 -31.30 11.65 10.78
CA LEU A 182 -30.93 10.81 9.63
C LEU A 182 -30.35 9.45 10.05
N MET A 183 -29.37 9.46 10.96
CA MET A 183 -28.68 8.23 11.33
C MET A 183 -29.55 7.28 12.14
N ASP A 184 -30.42 7.80 13.01
CA ASP A 184 -31.37 6.97 13.75
C ASP A 184 -32.36 6.27 12.81
N GLN A 185 -32.79 6.96 11.75
CA GLN A 185 -33.60 6.36 10.71
C GLN A 185 -32.83 5.28 9.94
N VAL A 186 -31.59 5.57 9.51
CA VAL A 186 -30.71 4.61 8.83
C VAL A 186 -30.50 3.34 9.67
N TYR A 187 -30.33 3.47 10.98
CA TYR A 187 -30.17 2.33 11.89
C TYR A 187 -31.44 1.49 12.00
N ARG A 188 -32.61 2.12 12.12
CA ARG A 188 -33.91 1.41 12.14
C ARG A 188 -34.19 0.69 10.83
N ASP A 189 -33.93 1.34 9.71
CA ASP A 189 -34.14 0.77 8.38
C ASP A 189 -33.22 -0.42 8.12
N PHE A 190 -31.97 -0.34 8.57
CA PHE A 190 -31.04 -1.45 8.51
C PHE A 190 -31.55 -2.68 9.27
N VAL A 191 -31.98 -2.48 10.52
CA VAL A 191 -32.49 -3.57 11.36
C VAL A 191 -33.72 -4.22 10.73
N THR A 192 -34.63 -3.40 10.21
CA THR A 192 -35.85 -3.86 9.55
C THR A 192 -35.53 -4.64 8.28
N ALA A 193 -34.73 -4.07 7.37
CA ALA A 193 -34.37 -4.70 6.10
C ALA A 193 -33.65 -6.03 6.30
N VAL A 194 -32.70 -6.10 7.25
CA VAL A 194 -31.96 -7.33 7.53
C VAL A 194 -32.84 -8.40 8.18
N ARG A 195 -33.78 -8.03 9.06
CA ARG A 195 -34.74 -8.98 9.66
C ARG A 195 -35.70 -9.53 8.62
N LEU A 196 -36.25 -8.67 7.75
CA LEU A 196 -37.10 -9.10 6.62
C LEU A 196 -36.35 -10.10 5.72
N PHE A 197 -35.08 -9.81 5.41
CA PHE A 197 -34.26 -10.73 4.62
C PHE A 197 -34.00 -12.06 5.33
N GLN A 198 -33.93 -12.08 6.66
CA GLN A 198 -33.78 -13.33 7.43
C GLN A 198 -35.05 -14.18 7.46
N THR A 199 -36.23 -13.56 7.31
CA THR A 199 -37.52 -14.27 7.25
C THR A 199 -37.86 -14.82 5.88
N LEU A 200 -37.15 -14.41 4.82
CA LEU A 200 -37.36 -14.94 3.47
C LEU A 200 -36.84 -16.39 3.37
N PRO A 201 -37.62 -17.31 2.77
CA PRO A 201 -37.15 -18.67 2.55
C PRO A 201 -35.92 -18.67 1.65
N LYS A 202 -34.92 -19.48 1.98
CA LYS A 202 -33.75 -19.68 1.11
C LYS A 202 -34.25 -20.33 -0.18
N SER A 203 -34.28 -19.58 -1.28
CA SER A 203 -34.37 -20.17 -2.62
C SER A 203 -33.24 -21.18 -2.76
N ARG A 204 -33.59 -22.45 -3.01
CA ARG A 204 -32.63 -23.48 -3.42
C ARG A 204 -32.08 -23.16 -4.80
#